data_AF-A0A9D7VS82-F1
#
_entry.id   AF-A0A9D7VS82-F1
#
_cell.length_a   1.000
_cell.length_b   1.000
_cell.length_c   1.000
_cell.angle_alpha   90.00
_cell.angle_beta   90.00
_cell.angle_gamma   90.00
#
_symmetry.space_group_name_H-M   'P 1'
#
loop_
_entity.id
_entity.type
_entity.pdbx_description
1 polymer ?
#
loop_
_entity_poly.entity_id
_entity_poly.type
_entity_poly.pdbx_seq_one_letter_code
_entity_poly.pdbx_strand_id
1 'polypeptide(L)' 'MRHGKSGRKLNRTSSHRKAMFANMAASLIEHEQIITTLP' A
#
# COMPACT_ATOMS: atom_id res chain seq x y z
N MET A 1 -22.20 5.55 -2.59
CA MET A 1 -21.40 5.60 -3.84
C MET A 1 -20.10 6.37 -3.59
N ARG A 2 -19.00 6.03 -4.27
CA ARG A 2 -17.67 6.63 -4.01
C ARG A 2 -17.15 7.37 -5.26
N HIS A 3 -17.83 8.44 -5.67
CA HIS A 3 -17.42 9.24 -6.84
C HIS A 3 -16.20 10.11 -6.52
N GLY A 4 -15.21 10.13 -7.41
CA GLY A 4 -14.04 11.01 -7.36
C GLY A 4 -13.05 10.80 -6.21
N LYS A 5 -13.21 9.75 -5.38
CA LYS A 5 -12.30 9.53 -4.25
C LYS A 5 -11.07 8.71 -4.65
N SER A 6 -9.89 9.21 -4.33
CA SER A 6 -8.61 8.52 -4.56
C SER A 6 -8.28 7.48 -3.48
N GLY A 7 -7.37 6.57 -3.80
CA GLY A 7 -6.85 5.55 -2.88
C GLY A 7 -7.78 4.35 -2.62
N ARG A 8 -7.18 3.21 -2.24
CA ARG A 8 -7.87 1.95 -1.91
C ARG A 8 -7.85 1.70 -0.40
N LYS A 9 -8.94 1.13 0.15
CA LYS A 9 -9.03 0.79 1.58
C LYS A 9 -8.21 -0.45 1.97
N LEU A 10 -8.00 -1.38 1.02
CA LEU A 10 -7.25 -2.64 1.21
C LEU A 10 -7.67 -3.43 2.48
N ASN A 11 -8.95 -3.30 2.87
CA ASN A 11 -9.54 -3.86 4.09
C ASN A 11 -8.71 -3.62 5.37
N ARG A 12 -8.04 -2.46 5.46
CA ARG A 12 -7.15 -2.08 6.56
C ARG A 12 -7.50 -0.72 7.14
N THR A 13 -7.11 -0.47 8.38
CA THR A 13 -7.21 0.86 9.02
C THR A 13 -6.21 1.85 8.38
N SER A 14 -6.36 3.15 8.67
CA SER A 14 -5.44 4.18 8.16
C SER A 14 -4.00 3.98 8.67
N SER A 15 -3.83 3.68 9.96
CA SER A 15 -2.53 3.42 10.59
C SER A 15 -1.83 2.22 9.95
N HIS A 16 -2.56 1.12 9.77
CA HIS A 16 -2.02 -0.07 9.13
C HIS A 16 -1.58 0.23 7.69
N ARG A 17 -2.40 0.91 6.89
CA ARG A 17 -2.01 1.26 5.51
C ARG A 17 -0.75 2.11 5.46
N LYS A 18 -0.61 3.09 6.37
CA LYS A 18 0.59 3.94 6.44
C LYS A 18 1.84 3.09 6.67
N ALA A 19 1.81 2.19 7.66
CA ALA A 19 2.93 1.29 7.95
C ALA A 19 3.20 0.31 6.80
N MET A 20 2.16 -0.30 6.23
CA MET A 20 2.30 -1.24 5.12
C MET A 20 2.95 -0.61 3.89
N PHE A 21 2.55 0.59 3.49
CA PHE A 21 3.17 1.28 2.37
C PHE A 21 4.61 1.71 2.66
N ALA A 22 4.91 2.14 3.89
CA ALA A 22 6.28 2.48 4.30
C ALA A 22 7.20 1.26 4.19
N ASN A 23 6.75 0.10 4.66
CA ASN A 23 7.52 -1.14 4.59
C ASN A 23 7.71 -1.60 3.14
N MET A 24 6.66 -1.56 2.30
CA MET A 24 6.80 -1.94 0.88
C MET A 24 7.75 -1.00 0.13
N ALA A 25 7.74 0.31 0.43
CA ALA A 25 8.68 1.25 -0.17
C ALA A 25 10.13 0.96 0.27
N ALA A 26 10.35 0.68 1.56
CA ALA A 26 11.65 0.30 2.09
C ALA A 26 12.18 -0.99 1.44
N SER A 27 11.36 -2.04 1.37
CA SER A 27 11.74 -3.31 0.73
C SER A 27 12.03 -3.17 -0.76
N LEU A 28 11.32 -2.28 -1.47
CA LEU A 28 11.61 -2.00 -2.88
C LEU A 28 12.96 -1.30 -3.06
N ILE A 29 13.32 -0.39 -2.15
CA ILE A 29 14.64 0.28 -2.18
C ILE A 29 15.75 -0.73 -1.85
N GLU A 30 15.52 -1.60 -0.86
CA GLU A 30 16.53 -2.56 -0.41
C GLU A 30 16.80 -3.69 -1.41
N HIS A 31 15.75 -4.17 -2.07
CA HIS A 31 15.83 -5.35 -2.93
C HIS A 31 15.70 -5.05 -4.42
N GLU A 32 15.51 -3.78 -4.80
CA GLU A 32 15.28 -3.27 -6.17
C GLU A 32 14.04 -3.84 -6.89
N GLN A 33 13.47 -4.93 -6.38
CA GLN A 33 12.28 -5.59 -6.87
C GLN A 33 11.56 -6.32 -5.73
N ILE A 34 10.23 -6.24 -5.72
CA ILE A 34 9.39 -7.00 -4.80
C ILE A 34 8.19 -7.60 -5.54
N ILE A 35 7.69 -8.73 -5.05
CA ILE A 35 6.45 -9.34 -5.53
C ILE A 35 5.34 -8.98 -4.55
N THR A 36 4.26 -8.38 -5.04
CA THR A 36 3.09 -8.00 -4.23
C THR A 36 1.80 -8.34 -4.99
N THR A 37 0.65 -8.30 -4.32
CA THR A 37 -0.65 -8.58 -4.93
C THR A 37 -1.14 -7.42 -5.81
N LEU A 38 -1.77 -7.74 -6.96
CA LEU A 38 -2.56 -6.75 -7.70
C LEU A 38 -3.83 -6.39 -6.90
N PRO A 39 -4.16 -5.09 -6.78
CA PRO A 39 -5.21 -4.63 -5.88
C PRO A 39 -6.61 -4.52 -6.49
#